data_AF-A0A349JW41-F1
#
_entry.id   AF-A0A349JW41-F1
#
_cell.length_a   1.000
_cell.length_b   1.000
_cell.length_c   1.000
_cell.angle_alpha   90.00
_cell.angle_beta   90.00
_cell.angle_gamma   90.00
#
_symmetry.space_group_name_H-M   'P 1'
#
loop_
_entity.id
_entity.type
_entity.pdbx_description
1 polymer ?
#
loop_
_entity_poly.entity_id
_entity_poly.type
_entity_poly.pdbx_seq_one_letter_code
_entity_poly.pdbx_strand_id
1 'polypeptide(L)'
;MKRLLACLLLSTLVSPVETVIAQSRPDPPGSRQPVRLTTPRIAPLPESQWTEQHRALVREYAPDGRVDNALSTLLHVPELAEAIMRFVSFLDQESALEPRHRSLLLLRTAWLTHSQYHWSVFAAAGREAGLTDAELRRVAVGPDADGWNDFDATHL
;
A
#
# COMPACT_ATOMS: atom_id res chain seq x y z
N MET A 1 -37.04 17.01 -65.90
CA MET A 1 -37.72 16.94 -64.59
C MET A 1 -36.75 16.37 -63.55
N LYS A 2 -36.41 17.21 -62.55
CA LYS A 2 -35.91 16.94 -61.19
C LYS A 2 -34.79 15.89 -60.98
N ARG A 3 -33.57 16.40 -60.81
CA ARG A 3 -32.46 15.74 -60.10
C ARG A 3 -32.82 15.61 -58.61
N LEU A 4 -32.84 14.40 -58.06
CA LEU A 4 -32.93 14.18 -56.61
C LEU A 4 -31.53 13.92 -56.06
N LEU A 5 -31.02 14.90 -55.32
CA LEU A 5 -29.81 14.81 -54.53
C LEU A 5 -30.19 14.17 -53.19
N ALA A 6 -29.76 12.93 -52.95
CA ALA A 6 -29.95 12.26 -51.65
C ALA A 6 -28.82 12.68 -50.71
N CYS A 7 -29.10 13.62 -49.80
CA CYS A 7 -28.20 13.94 -48.69
C CYS A 7 -28.26 12.83 -47.64
N LEU A 8 -27.25 11.97 -47.60
CA LEU A 8 -26.99 11.07 -46.47
C LEU A 8 -26.44 11.89 -45.30
N LEU A 9 -27.28 12.14 -44.30
CA LEU A 9 -26.85 12.68 -43.01
C LEU A 9 -26.24 11.53 -42.20
N LEU A 10 -24.90 11.52 -42.07
CA LEU A 10 -24.23 10.69 -41.07
C LEU A 10 -24.53 11.29 -39.68
N SER A 11 -25.42 10.65 -38.93
CA SER A 11 -25.57 10.88 -37.50
C SER A 11 -24.45 10.14 -36.77
N THR A 12 -23.45 10.86 -36.28
CA THR A 12 -22.48 10.31 -35.34
C THR A 12 -23.18 10.05 -34.00
N LEU A 13 -23.38 8.77 -33.67
CA LEU A 13 -23.77 8.36 -32.32
C LEU A 13 -22.59 8.60 -31.38
N VAL A 14 -22.52 9.81 -30.81
CA VAL A 14 -21.66 10.08 -29.66
C VAL A 14 -22.29 9.36 -28.48
N SER A 15 -21.73 8.21 -28.10
CA SER A 15 -22.10 7.57 -26.84
C SER A 15 -21.71 8.51 -25.69
N PRO A 16 -22.57 8.77 -24.71
CA PRO A 16 -22.18 9.55 -23.56
C PRO A 16 -21.07 8.80 -22.84
N VAL A 17 -19.92 9.48 -22.66
CA VAL A 17 -18.89 9.00 -21.74
C VAL A 17 -19.51 9.02 -20.35
N GLU A 18 -19.81 7.83 -19.83
CA GLU A 18 -20.28 7.68 -18.46
C GLU A 18 -19.20 8.30 -17.55
N THR A 19 -19.59 9.34 -16.82
CA THR A 19 -18.65 9.98 -15.89
C THR A 19 -18.41 8.97 -14.78
N VAL A 20 -17.26 8.29 -14.83
CA VAL A 20 -16.77 7.49 -13.72
C VAL A 20 -16.44 8.46 -12.59
N ILE A 21 -17.45 8.78 -11.78
CA ILE A 21 -17.24 9.46 -10.52
C ILE A 21 -16.54 8.44 -9.63
N ALA A 22 -15.24 8.61 -9.43
CA ALA A 22 -14.52 7.90 -8.39
C ALA A 22 -15.27 8.14 -7.07
N GLN A 23 -15.95 7.10 -6.57
CA GLN A 23 -16.61 7.16 -5.27
C GLN A 23 -15.53 7.12 -4.18
N SER A 24 -14.91 8.26 -3.90
CA SER A 24 -14.13 8.46 -2.68
C SER A 24 -14.94 9.25 -1.67
N ARG A 25 -15.97 8.60 -1.13
CA ARG A 25 -16.32 8.85 0.26
C ARG A 25 -16.09 7.55 1.02
N PRO A 26 -14.82 7.17 1.29
CA PRO A 26 -14.62 6.21 2.35
C PRO A 26 -15.24 6.85 3.59
N ASP A 27 -16.12 6.11 4.26
CA ASP A 27 -16.45 6.36 5.65
C ASP A 27 -15.14 6.60 6.45
N PRO A 28 -15.18 7.25 7.64
CA PRO A 28 -13.98 7.46 8.43
C PRO A 28 -13.16 6.17 8.54
N PRO A 29 -11.81 6.22 8.43
CA PRO A 29 -10.98 5.02 8.59
C PRO A 29 -11.40 4.27 9.86
N GLY A 30 -11.69 2.97 9.79
CA GLY A 30 -12.23 2.19 10.91
C GLY A 30 -13.69 1.74 10.78
N SER A 31 -14.51 2.47 10.03
CA SER A 31 -15.97 2.27 9.92
C SER A 31 -16.40 0.99 9.20
N ARG A 32 -15.63 0.55 8.20
CA ARG A 32 -15.86 -0.69 7.46
C ARG A 32 -14.55 -1.31 7.06
N GLN A 33 -14.27 -2.52 7.57
CA GLN A 33 -13.14 -3.30 7.11
C GLN A 33 -13.30 -3.61 5.60
N PRO A 34 -12.30 -3.28 4.76
CA PRO A 34 -12.30 -3.70 3.37
C PRO A 34 -12.37 -5.23 3.29
N VAL A 35 -13.18 -5.75 2.37
CA VAL A 35 -13.22 -7.20 2.12
C VAL A 35 -11.83 -7.64 1.67
N ARG A 36 -11.26 -8.61 2.40
CA ARG A 36 -9.98 -9.21 2.04
C ARG A 36 -10.10 -9.86 0.68
N LEU A 37 -9.28 -9.43 -0.27
CA LEU A 37 -9.20 -10.08 -1.57
C LEU A 37 -8.47 -11.43 -1.43
N THR A 38 -8.96 -12.44 -2.14
CA THR A 38 -8.31 -13.75 -2.27
C THR A 38 -7.29 -13.79 -3.41
N THR A 39 -7.32 -12.79 -4.30
CA THR A 39 -6.46 -12.68 -5.48
C THR A 39 -5.98 -11.24 -5.62
N PRO A 40 -4.69 -10.99 -5.90
CA PRO A 40 -4.19 -9.63 -6.09
C PRO A 40 -4.79 -9.01 -7.36
N ARG A 41 -5.13 -7.72 -7.32
CA ARG A 41 -5.63 -6.99 -8.50
C ARG A 41 -4.55 -6.80 -9.57
N ILE A 42 -3.32 -6.62 -9.10
CA ILE A 42 -2.10 -6.57 -9.92
C ILE A 42 -1.21 -7.68 -9.39
N ALA A 43 -0.91 -8.67 -10.22
CA ALA A 43 -0.01 -9.74 -9.83
C ALA A 43 1.42 -9.17 -9.67
N PRO A 44 2.17 -9.58 -8.63
CA PRO A 44 3.62 -9.33 -8.56
C PRO A 44 4.33 -9.65 -9.87
N LEU A 45 5.25 -8.78 -10.31
CA LEU A 45 6.02 -9.02 -11.53
C LEU A 45 6.95 -10.22 -11.32
N PRO A 46 6.77 -11.33 -12.05
CA PRO A 46 7.57 -12.54 -11.85
C PRO A 46 9.02 -12.31 -12.30
N GLU A 47 9.97 -12.93 -11.61
CA GLU A 47 11.40 -12.78 -11.87
C GLU A 47 11.79 -13.10 -13.33
N SER A 48 11.10 -14.04 -13.97
CA SER A 48 11.28 -14.36 -15.39
C SER A 48 11.09 -13.17 -16.35
N GLN A 49 10.40 -12.11 -15.92
CA GLN A 49 10.16 -10.89 -16.69
C GLN A 49 11.09 -9.75 -16.28
N TRP A 50 12.01 -9.96 -15.34
CA TRP A 50 12.90 -8.92 -14.88
C TRP A 50 13.92 -8.55 -15.95
N THR A 51 14.00 -7.26 -16.24
CA THR A 51 15.06 -6.65 -17.04
C THR A 51 16.25 -6.34 -16.14
N GLU A 52 17.32 -5.78 -16.71
CA GLU A 52 18.42 -5.32 -15.88
C GLU A 52 18.05 -4.15 -14.96
N GLN A 53 17.12 -3.29 -15.39
CA GLN A 53 16.60 -2.21 -14.56
C GLN A 53 15.87 -2.75 -13.33
N HIS A 54 15.00 -3.77 -13.50
CA HIS A 54 14.33 -4.43 -12.37
C HIS A 54 15.36 -5.05 -11.40
N ARG A 55 16.35 -5.76 -11.93
CA ARG A 55 17.41 -6.37 -11.10
C ARG A 55 18.26 -5.33 -10.36
N ALA A 56 18.52 -4.18 -10.96
CA ALA A 56 19.24 -3.09 -10.30
C ALA A 56 18.46 -2.56 -9.09
N LEU A 57 17.16 -2.31 -9.25
CA LEU A 57 16.29 -1.89 -8.14
C LEU A 57 16.21 -2.94 -7.04
N VAL A 58 16.13 -4.23 -7.40
CA VAL A 58 16.13 -5.32 -6.42
C VAL A 58 17.44 -5.38 -5.64
N ARG A 59 18.60 -5.24 -6.29
CA ARG A 59 19.89 -5.20 -5.58
C ARG A 59 19.98 -4.04 -4.59
N GLU A 60 19.38 -2.90 -4.93
CA GLU A 60 19.38 -1.72 -4.06
C GLU A 60 18.43 -1.90 -2.86
N TYR A 61 17.19 -2.30 -3.10
CA TYR A 61 16.12 -2.26 -2.08
C TYR A 61 15.77 -3.60 -1.44
N ALA A 62 16.33 -4.70 -1.94
CA ALA A 62 16.22 -6.04 -1.36
C ALA A 62 17.58 -6.78 -1.46
N PRO A 63 18.64 -6.25 -0.82
CA PRO A 63 20.01 -6.75 -0.98
C PRO A 63 20.23 -8.17 -0.45
N ASP A 64 19.34 -8.66 0.41
CA ASP A 64 19.32 -10.05 0.91
C ASP A 64 18.66 -11.04 -0.08
N GLY A 65 18.19 -10.55 -1.23
CA GLY A 65 17.50 -11.32 -2.26
C GLY A 65 16.04 -11.63 -1.93
N ARG A 66 15.49 -11.14 -0.80
CA ARG A 66 14.11 -11.38 -0.39
C ARG A 66 13.19 -10.29 -0.93
N VAL A 67 12.80 -10.42 -2.20
CA VAL A 67 11.84 -9.49 -2.81
C VAL A 67 10.43 -9.80 -2.34
N ASP A 68 9.81 -8.85 -1.63
CA ASP A 68 8.44 -8.98 -1.16
C ASP A 68 7.39 -8.69 -2.26
N ASN A 69 6.11 -8.91 -1.93
CA ASN A 69 5.02 -8.68 -2.85
C ASN A 69 4.81 -7.19 -3.20
N ALA A 70 5.19 -6.26 -2.32
CA ALA A 70 5.03 -4.83 -2.59
C ALA A 70 6.05 -4.36 -3.63
N LEU A 71 7.34 -4.64 -3.40
CA LEU A 71 8.41 -4.28 -4.32
C LEU A 71 8.16 -4.92 -5.69
N SER A 72 7.93 -6.23 -5.74
CA SER A 72 7.64 -6.94 -7.00
C SER A 72 6.38 -6.43 -7.73
N THR A 73 5.37 -5.91 -7.01
CA THR A 73 4.21 -5.25 -7.64
C THR A 73 4.58 -3.85 -8.17
N LEU A 74 5.40 -3.09 -7.44
CA LEU A 74 5.87 -1.77 -7.87
C LEU A 74 6.79 -1.84 -9.08
N LEU A 75 7.52 -2.95 -9.30
CA LEU A 75 8.38 -3.15 -10.46
C LEU A 75 7.64 -3.07 -11.81
N HIS A 76 6.30 -3.18 -11.85
CA HIS A 76 5.55 -2.85 -13.07
C HIS A 76 5.74 -1.41 -13.54
N VAL A 77 6.14 -0.50 -12.63
CA VAL A 77 6.50 0.90 -12.91
C VAL A 77 7.81 1.22 -12.17
N PRO A 78 8.98 0.91 -12.76
CA PRO A 78 10.28 1.01 -12.09
C PRO A 78 10.60 2.38 -11.49
N GLU A 79 10.22 3.47 -12.16
CA GLU A 79 10.44 4.84 -11.69
C GLU A 79 9.63 5.12 -10.41
N LEU A 80 8.43 4.53 -10.30
CA LEU A 80 7.62 4.60 -9.10
C LEU A 80 8.21 3.75 -7.97
N ALA A 81 8.72 2.55 -8.30
CA ALA A 81 9.41 1.72 -7.33
C ALA A 81 10.59 2.47 -6.70
N GLU A 82 11.43 3.12 -7.50
CA GLU A 82 12.56 3.91 -7.00
C GLU A 82 12.12 5.09 -6.12
N ALA A 83 11.07 5.81 -6.51
CA ALA A 83 10.55 6.94 -5.73
C ALA A 83 9.97 6.49 -4.38
N ILE A 84 9.18 5.42 -4.36
CA ILE A 84 8.55 4.91 -3.14
C ILE A 84 9.59 4.24 -2.23
N MET A 85 10.47 3.42 -2.78
CA MET A 85 11.39 2.64 -1.96
C MET A 85 12.40 3.50 -1.22
N ARG A 86 12.84 4.64 -1.78
CA ARG A 86 13.65 5.61 -1.01
C ARG A 86 12.95 6.11 0.24
N PHE A 87 11.65 6.41 0.13
CA PHE A 87 10.87 6.83 1.29
C PHE A 87 10.69 5.70 2.31
N VAL A 88 10.45 4.47 1.83
CA VAL A 88 10.34 3.28 2.70
C VAL A 88 11.66 3.02 3.42
N SER A 89 12.80 3.05 2.72
CA SER A 89 14.14 2.90 3.30
C SER A 89 14.43 3.96 4.35
N PHE A 90 14.06 5.22 4.10
CA PHE A 90 14.20 6.27 5.10
C PHE A 90 13.41 5.95 6.37
N LEU A 91 12.12 5.60 6.24
CA LEU A 91 11.30 5.26 7.40
C LEU A 91 11.89 4.09 8.19
N ASP A 92 12.33 3.03 7.50
CA ASP A 92 12.73 1.77 8.12
C ASP A 92 14.20 1.72 8.59
N GLN A 93 15.08 2.59 8.09
CA GLN A 93 16.51 2.52 8.40
C GLN A 93 17.12 3.85 8.86
N GLU A 94 16.62 4.99 8.38
CA GLU A 94 17.26 6.30 8.59
C GLU A 94 16.47 7.21 9.55
N SER A 95 15.23 6.87 9.86
CA SER A 95 14.41 7.60 10.81
C SER A 95 15.09 7.69 12.18
N ALA A 96 14.98 8.86 12.82
CA ALA A 96 15.49 9.09 14.18
C ALA A 96 14.70 8.35 15.28
N LEU A 97 13.63 7.63 14.91
CA LEU A 97 12.82 6.86 15.85
C LEU A 97 13.48 5.51 16.14
N GLU A 98 13.59 5.20 17.44
CA GLU A 98 13.98 3.86 17.88
C GLU A 98 13.05 2.79 17.27
N PRO A 99 13.57 1.60 16.90
CA PRO A 99 12.82 0.58 16.17
C PRO A 99 11.47 0.22 16.80
N ARG A 100 11.38 0.21 18.13
CA ARG A 100 10.15 -0.07 18.87
C ARG A 100 9.08 1.00 18.63
N HIS A 101 9.42 2.28 18.82
CA HIS A 101 8.48 3.38 18.67
C HIS A 101 8.04 3.55 17.21
N ARG A 102 8.99 3.37 16.28
CA ARG A 102 8.68 3.31 14.85
C ARG A 102 7.66 2.21 14.54
N SER A 103 7.86 1.01 15.09
CA SER A 103 6.95 -0.12 14.88
C SER A 103 5.56 0.17 15.43
N LEU A 104 5.43 0.79 16.61
CA LEU A 104 4.14 1.20 17.18
C LEU A 104 3.37 2.14 16.25
N LEU A 105 4.01 3.20 15.76
CA LEU A 105 3.40 4.17 14.83
C LEU A 105 2.95 3.51 13.52
N LEU A 106 3.81 2.66 12.93
CA LEU A 106 3.52 1.98 11.67
C LEU A 106 2.42 0.93 11.83
N LEU A 107 2.42 0.16 12.92
CA LEU A 107 1.37 -0.80 13.23
C LEU A 107 0.03 -0.12 13.51
N ARG A 108 0.05 0.99 14.24
CA ARG A 108 -1.17 1.77 14.51
C ARG A 108 -1.74 2.35 13.22
N THR A 109 -0.88 2.92 12.38
CA THR A 109 -1.26 3.41 11.05
C THR A 109 -1.83 2.28 10.19
N ALA A 110 -1.20 1.11 10.18
CA ALA A 110 -1.69 -0.06 9.45
C ALA A 110 -3.06 -0.52 9.95
N TRP A 111 -3.30 -0.50 11.27
CA TRP A 111 -4.59 -0.84 11.87
C TRP A 111 -5.69 0.16 11.48
N LEU A 112 -5.43 1.46 11.67
CA LEU A 112 -6.38 2.53 11.37
C LEU A 112 -6.74 2.61 9.87
N THR A 113 -5.78 2.27 9.00
CA THR A 113 -5.97 2.23 7.54
C THR A 113 -6.44 0.86 7.01
N HIS A 114 -6.64 -0.12 7.89
CA HIS A 114 -6.96 -1.51 7.55
C HIS A 114 -5.98 -2.18 6.58
N SER A 115 -4.70 -1.78 6.60
CA SER A 115 -3.66 -2.39 5.78
C SER A 115 -3.14 -3.67 6.43
N GLN A 116 -3.76 -4.80 6.08
CA GLN A 116 -3.29 -6.13 6.52
C GLN A 116 -1.86 -6.43 6.06
N TYR A 117 -1.48 -5.92 4.88
CA TYR A 117 -0.12 -6.08 4.36
C TYR A 117 0.90 -5.39 5.28
N HIS A 118 0.72 -4.09 5.54
CA HIS A 118 1.63 -3.34 6.42
C HIS A 118 1.60 -3.90 7.85
N TRP A 119 0.45 -4.32 8.35
CA TRP A 119 0.37 -4.99 9.66
C TRP A 119 1.27 -6.21 9.70
N SER A 120 1.23 -7.08 8.68
CA SER A 120 2.04 -8.30 8.65
C SER A 120 3.54 -8.02 8.60
N VAL A 121 3.96 -6.99 7.84
CA VAL A 121 5.36 -6.57 7.72
C VAL A 121 5.86 -6.00 9.05
N PHE A 122 5.15 -5.01 9.60
CA PHE A 122 5.60 -4.32 10.81
C PHE A 122 5.38 -5.11 12.11
N ALA A 123 4.53 -6.14 12.11
CA ALA A 123 4.41 -7.03 13.26
C ALA A 123 5.63 -7.95 13.41
N ALA A 124 6.33 -8.27 12.32
CA ALA A 124 7.60 -8.99 12.38
C ALA A 124 8.70 -8.06 12.93
N ALA A 125 8.88 -6.88 12.32
CA ALA A 125 9.84 -5.88 12.77
C ALA A 125 9.60 -5.45 14.23
N GLY A 126 8.34 -5.31 14.63
CA GLY A 126 7.96 -5.00 16.00
C GLY A 126 8.44 -6.04 17.00
N ARG A 127 8.34 -7.33 16.68
CA ARG A 127 8.85 -8.41 17.56
C ARG A 127 10.37 -8.38 17.66
N GLU A 128 11.06 -8.13 16.57
CA GLU A 128 12.51 -7.95 16.56
C GLU A 128 12.94 -6.74 17.42
N ALA A 129 12.11 -5.69 17.45
CA ALA A 129 12.26 -4.54 18.33
C ALA A 129 11.72 -4.76 19.77
N GLY A 130 11.36 -5.98 20.14
CA GLY A 130 10.96 -6.35 21.50
C GLY A 130 9.48 -6.16 21.84
N LEU A 131 8.59 -5.89 20.87
CA LEU A 131 7.15 -5.91 21.11
C LEU A 131 6.67 -7.35 21.36
N THR A 132 5.91 -7.52 22.43
CA THR A 132 5.26 -8.79 22.75
C THR A 132 3.98 -8.99 21.94
N ASP A 133 3.52 -10.23 21.79
CA ASP A 133 2.22 -10.50 21.16
C ASP A 133 1.04 -9.85 21.92
N ALA A 134 1.18 -9.61 23.23
CA ALA A 134 0.19 -8.89 24.01
C ALA A 134 0.15 -7.40 23.61
N GLU A 135 1.30 -6.77 23.44
CA GLU A 135 1.41 -5.38 22.96
C GLU A 135 0.92 -5.23 21.52
N LEU A 136 1.23 -6.18 20.63
CA LEU A 136 0.67 -6.20 19.27
C LEU A 136 -0.86 -6.22 19.28
N ARG A 137 -1.48 -6.98 20.18
CA ARG A 137 -2.95 -6.97 20.35
C ARG A 137 -3.44 -5.63 20.91
N ARG A 138 -2.71 -5.00 21.83
CA ARG A 138 -3.08 -3.67 22.38
C ARG A 138 -3.05 -2.57 21.33
N VAL A 139 -2.18 -2.63 20.31
CA VAL A 139 -2.15 -1.62 19.23
C VAL A 139 -3.50 -1.51 18.49
N ALA A 140 -4.21 -2.63 18.37
CA ALA A 140 -5.55 -2.66 17.78
C ALA A 140 -6.61 -1.94 18.65
N VAL A 141 -6.43 -1.96 19.98
CA VAL A 141 -7.29 -1.26 20.93
C VAL A 141 -6.96 0.24 20.95
N GLY A 142 -5.67 0.59 20.97
CA GLY A 142 -5.18 1.97 20.92
C GLY A 142 -4.49 2.42 22.22
N PRO A 143 -4.33 3.73 22.41
CA PRO A 143 -3.55 4.30 23.52
C PRO A 143 -4.18 4.05 24.90
N ASP A 144 -5.51 3.93 24.97
CA ASP A 144 -6.24 3.70 26.23
C ASP A 144 -6.21 2.25 26.71
N ALA A 145 -5.48 1.36 26.04
CA ALA A 145 -5.40 -0.04 26.42
C ALA A 145 -4.53 -0.24 27.68
N ASP A 146 -5.05 -1.00 28.65
CA ASP A 146 -4.32 -1.32 29.88
C ASP A 146 -2.97 -2.01 29.58
N GLY A 147 -1.91 -1.51 30.22
CA GLY A 147 -0.58 -2.11 30.21
C GLY A 147 0.41 -1.49 29.22
N TRP A 148 0.09 -0.34 28.61
CA TRP A 148 1.10 0.55 28.06
C TRP A 148 1.81 1.31 29.16
N ASN A 149 3.09 1.66 28.92
CA ASN A 149 3.69 2.76 29.65
C ASN A 149 3.27 4.09 28.99
N ASP A 150 3.41 5.19 29.74
CA ASP A 150 2.98 6.52 29.29
C ASP A 150 3.61 6.92 27.95
N PHE A 151 4.87 6.57 27.72
CA PHE A 151 5.58 6.97 26.50
C PHE A 151 5.07 6.22 25.26
N ASP A 152 4.95 4.90 25.33
CA ASP A 152 4.42 4.07 24.25
C ASP A 152 2.99 4.47 23.89
N ALA A 153 2.16 4.83 24.88
CA ALA A 153 0.79 5.28 24.66
C ALA A 153 0.71 6.58 23.82
N THR A 154 1.70 7.47 23.90
CA THR A 154 1.70 8.71 23.08
C THR A 154 1.95 8.48 21.59
N HIS A 155 2.35 7.27 21.20
CA HIS A 155 2.63 6.88 19.81
C HIS A 155 1.45 6.13 19.15
N LEU A 156 0.30 6.00 19.81
CA LEU A 156 -0.85 5.18 19.38
C LEU A 156 -2.15 5.99 19.20
#